data_AF-A0A5B1CGB7-F1
#
_entry.id   AF-A0A5B1CGB7-F1
#
_cell.length_a   1.000
_cell.length_b   1.000
_cell.length_c   1.000
_cell.angle_alpha   90.00
_cell.angle_beta   90.00
_cell.angle_gamma   90.00
#
_symmetry.space_group_name_H-M   'P 1'
#
loop_
_entity.id
_entity.type
_entity.pdbx_description
1 polymer ?
#
loop_
_entity_poly.entity_id
_entity_poly.type
_entity_poly.pdbx_seq_one_letter_code
_entity_poly.pdbx_strand_id
1 'polypeptide(L)'
;MRMWLVSCMFLVAAMSHADEWSPPEDPDPTLILREASADATSGDYARALAKHLWYHENATKLQRSQSGVRRSFALSYWLKLGEAYPPALEKFREIRDETEKRIRDEDQVRVQFDDFHDFTAMNRVLREPERTVKAFKWLSETDSEDASRVYGISEPALINQKEYALCGKYIEPEKQVDRIEDHYERGLKSAEKFGKRHLDYVEKKIVNESALLVAILVQNNRTEEAVDAATKLKSLVSEGELRKKLTKEIDRALSGTVPKPWP
;
A
#
# COMPACT_ATOMS: atom_id res chain seq x y z
N MET A 1 47.21 -46.72 40.41
CA MET A 1 47.86 -45.92 39.36
C MET A 1 46.75 -45.32 38.48
N ARG A 2 46.71 -43.99 38.44
CA ARG A 2 45.74 -43.04 37.84
C ARG A 2 44.60 -43.56 36.95
N MET A 3 43.37 -43.35 37.44
CA MET A 3 42.11 -43.36 36.69
C MET A 3 41.91 -41.98 36.07
N TRP A 4 41.83 -41.89 34.74
CA TRP A 4 41.52 -40.65 34.02
C TRP A 4 40.00 -40.47 33.94
N LEU A 5 39.48 -39.46 34.66
CA LEU A 5 38.12 -38.94 34.47
C LEU A 5 38.19 -37.86 33.40
N VAL A 6 37.67 -38.16 32.21
CA VAL A 6 37.38 -37.15 31.18
C VAL A 6 36.05 -36.49 31.57
N SER A 7 36.14 -35.27 32.08
CA SER A 7 34.98 -34.42 32.33
C SER A 7 34.53 -33.79 31.01
N CYS A 8 33.47 -34.33 30.41
CA CYS A 8 32.75 -33.66 29.33
C CYS A 8 32.01 -32.44 29.91
N MET A 9 32.63 -31.26 29.81
CA MET A 9 31.93 -29.99 29.97
C MET A 9 30.95 -29.82 28.79
N PHE A 10 29.68 -30.16 29.00
CA PHE A 10 28.60 -29.66 28.17
C PHE A 10 28.50 -28.14 28.42
N LEU A 11 29.02 -27.36 27.48
CA LEU A 11 28.62 -25.96 27.32
C LEU A 11 27.15 -25.98 26.89
N VAL A 12 26.24 -25.89 27.86
CA VAL A 12 24.88 -25.44 27.60
C VAL A 12 25.03 -23.99 27.17
N ALA A 13 24.92 -23.74 25.86
CA ALA A 13 24.71 -22.40 25.35
C ALA A 13 23.45 -21.89 26.04
N ALA A 14 23.62 -20.94 26.97
CA ALA A 14 22.51 -20.19 27.51
C ALA A 14 21.86 -19.48 26.33
N MET A 15 20.77 -20.05 25.81
CA MET A 15 19.79 -19.28 25.05
C MET A 15 19.28 -18.26 26.06
N SER A 16 19.85 -17.06 26.00
CA SER A 16 19.34 -15.89 26.69
C SER A 16 17.87 -15.83 26.36
N HIS A 17 17.01 -16.06 27.36
CA HIS A 17 15.62 -15.69 27.27
C HIS A 17 15.65 -14.18 27.09
N ALA A 18 15.51 -13.73 25.84
CA ALA A 18 15.18 -12.35 25.58
C ALA A 18 13.91 -12.11 26.38
N ASP A 19 13.96 -11.22 27.38
CA ASP A 19 12.78 -10.75 28.08
C ASP A 19 11.70 -10.47 27.03
N GLU A 20 10.63 -11.25 27.07
CA GLU A 20 9.50 -11.13 26.16
C GLU A 20 8.93 -9.73 26.41
N TRP A 21 9.21 -8.82 25.48
CA TRP A 21 8.85 -7.42 25.67
C TRP A 21 7.33 -7.31 25.82
N SER A 22 6.90 -6.65 26.89
CA SER A 22 5.49 -6.32 27.13
C SER A 22 5.27 -4.81 26.92
N PRO A 23 4.10 -4.40 26.40
CA PRO A 23 3.74 -2.99 26.34
C PRO A 23 3.67 -2.37 27.75
N PRO A 24 3.94 -1.07 27.90
CA PRO A 24 3.71 -0.37 29.15
C PRO A 24 2.20 -0.25 29.47
N GLU A 25 1.86 0.10 30.71
CA GLU A 25 0.46 0.20 31.18
C GLU A 25 -0.39 1.22 30.38
N ASP A 26 0.21 2.36 30.02
CA ASP A 26 -0.39 3.38 29.14
C ASP A 26 0.42 3.50 27.85
N PRO A 27 0.14 2.64 26.84
CA PRO A 27 1.00 2.54 25.68
C PRO A 27 0.74 3.64 24.65
N ASP A 28 1.78 4.44 24.36
CA ASP A 28 1.80 5.37 23.23
C ASP A 28 2.30 4.64 21.96
N PRO A 29 1.45 4.44 20.94
CA PRO A 29 1.85 3.77 19.71
C PRO A 29 3.01 4.46 18.98
N THR A 30 3.07 5.78 19.01
CA THR A 30 4.14 6.54 18.34
C THR A 30 5.48 6.27 19.01
N LEU A 31 5.51 6.28 20.34
CA LEU A 31 6.70 5.96 21.11
C LEU A 31 7.13 4.51 20.86
N ILE A 32 6.21 3.56 20.90
CA ILE A 32 6.51 2.14 20.68
C ILE A 32 7.09 1.89 19.28
N LEU A 33 6.55 2.52 18.23
CA LEU A 33 7.12 2.39 16.88
C LEU A 33 8.53 3.00 16.79
N ARG A 34 8.76 4.13 17.46
CA ARG A 34 10.10 4.75 17.53
C ARG A 34 11.09 3.84 18.26
N GLU A 35 10.69 3.26 19.36
CA GLU A 35 11.52 2.31 20.11
C GLU A 35 11.79 1.03 19.33
N ALA A 36 10.81 0.49 18.59
CA ALA A 36 11.03 -0.64 17.70
C ALA A 36 12.17 -0.36 16.71
N SER A 37 12.20 0.86 16.17
CA SER A 37 13.26 1.31 15.25
C SER A 37 14.62 1.46 15.96
N ALA A 38 14.62 1.91 17.22
CA ALA A 38 15.83 2.03 18.03
C ALA A 38 16.41 0.65 18.39
N ASP A 39 15.57 -0.30 18.81
CA ASP A 39 15.96 -1.68 19.10
C ASP A 39 16.50 -2.38 17.85
N ALA A 40 15.88 -2.17 16.69
CA ALA A 40 16.40 -2.67 15.43
C ALA A 40 17.78 -2.08 15.08
N THR A 41 18.00 -0.80 15.42
CA THR A 41 19.29 -0.13 15.16
C THR A 41 20.39 -0.61 16.10
N SER A 42 20.06 -0.97 17.35
CA SER A 42 21.01 -1.51 18.33
C SER A 42 21.28 -3.02 18.17
N GLY A 43 20.55 -3.70 17.27
CA GLY A 43 20.68 -5.14 17.03
C GLY A 43 19.79 -6.01 17.91
N ASP A 44 18.93 -5.42 18.74
CA ASP A 44 17.93 -6.14 19.54
C ASP A 44 16.68 -6.45 18.68
N TYR A 45 16.90 -7.31 17.68
CA TYR A 45 15.90 -7.59 16.65
C TYR A 45 14.64 -8.29 17.18
N ALA A 46 14.78 -9.16 18.19
CA ALA A 46 13.65 -9.87 18.78
C ALA A 46 12.69 -8.89 19.48
N ARG A 47 13.23 -7.95 20.24
CA ARG A 47 12.45 -6.89 20.89
C ARG A 47 11.83 -5.93 19.87
N ALA A 48 12.57 -5.57 18.83
CA ALA A 48 12.04 -4.75 17.73
C ALA A 48 10.85 -5.43 17.05
N LEU A 49 10.94 -6.74 16.80
CA LEU A 49 9.85 -7.52 16.22
C LEU A 49 8.62 -7.54 17.15
N ALA A 50 8.80 -7.77 18.45
CA ALA A 50 7.71 -7.76 19.42
C ALA A 50 6.96 -6.41 19.42
N LYS A 51 7.68 -5.29 19.36
CA LYS A 51 7.09 -3.94 19.27
C LYS A 51 6.36 -3.70 17.94
N HIS A 52 6.91 -4.18 16.83
CA HIS A 52 6.24 -4.08 15.52
C HIS A 52 4.93 -4.86 15.49
N LEU A 53 4.91 -6.07 16.04
CA LEU A 53 3.71 -6.90 16.17
C LEU A 53 2.64 -6.19 16.99
N TRP A 54 3.00 -5.76 18.20
CA TRP A 54 2.08 -5.05 19.07
C TRP A 54 1.54 -3.77 18.42
N TYR A 55 2.41 -2.98 17.79
CA TYR A 55 2.00 -1.75 17.12
C TYR A 55 1.02 -2.05 15.98
N HIS A 56 1.30 -3.06 15.17
CA HIS A 56 0.42 -3.46 14.08
C HIS A 56 -0.96 -3.90 14.60
N GLU A 57 -1.03 -4.58 15.74
CA GLU A 57 -2.31 -5.07 16.26
C GLU A 57 -3.11 -4.02 17.06
N ASN A 58 -2.44 -3.02 17.64
CA ASN A 58 -3.05 -2.17 18.68
C ASN A 58 -3.08 -0.67 18.34
N ALA A 59 -2.19 -0.17 17.48
CA ALA A 59 -2.03 1.27 17.27
C ALA A 59 -3.33 1.98 16.85
N THR A 60 -4.11 1.37 15.95
CA THR A 60 -5.36 1.97 15.45
C THR A 60 -6.54 1.82 16.42
N LYS A 61 -6.48 0.85 17.34
CA LYS A 61 -7.47 0.68 18.42
C LYS A 61 -7.36 1.81 19.45
N LEU A 62 -6.13 2.22 19.74
CA LEU A 62 -5.83 3.31 20.68
C LEU A 62 -5.91 4.68 20.02
N GLN A 63 -5.35 4.81 18.81
CA GLN A 63 -5.24 6.06 18.11
C GLN A 63 -5.55 5.89 16.61
N ARG A 64 -6.80 6.18 16.21
CA ARG A 64 -7.26 6.02 14.81
C ARG A 64 -6.39 6.75 13.77
N SER A 65 -5.75 7.87 14.13
CA SER A 65 -4.85 8.60 13.23
C SER A 65 -3.58 7.82 12.86
N GLN A 66 -3.24 6.75 13.59
CA GLN A 66 -2.11 5.86 13.25
C GLN A 66 -2.39 5.00 12.02
N SER A 67 -3.62 4.95 11.50
CA SER A 67 -4.00 4.09 10.38
C SER A 67 -3.14 4.30 9.12
N GLY A 68 -2.79 5.56 8.81
CA GLY A 68 -1.88 5.89 7.71
C GLY A 68 -0.44 5.44 7.98
N VAL A 69 0.09 5.71 9.17
CA VAL A 69 1.47 5.35 9.58
C VAL A 69 1.64 3.84 9.61
N ARG A 70 0.65 3.12 10.17
CA ARG A 70 0.62 1.66 10.24
C ARG A 70 0.73 0.99 8.89
N ARG A 71 0.04 1.48 7.86
CA ARG A 71 0.05 0.91 6.50
C ARG A 71 1.17 1.45 5.60
N SER A 72 2.03 2.33 6.11
CA SER A 72 3.11 2.95 5.34
C SER A 72 4.45 2.75 6.03
N PHE A 73 4.88 3.74 6.84
CA PHE A 73 6.18 3.76 7.49
C PHE A 73 6.41 2.53 8.38
N ALA A 74 5.40 2.13 9.18
CA ALA A 74 5.56 0.99 10.07
C ALA A 74 5.82 -0.33 9.33
N LEU A 75 5.11 -0.59 8.22
CA LEU A 75 5.37 -1.77 7.38
C LEU A 75 6.76 -1.69 6.72
N SER A 76 7.18 -0.52 6.24
CA SER A 76 8.52 -0.35 5.67
C SER A 76 9.64 -0.59 6.70
N TYR A 77 9.44 -0.14 7.95
CA TYR A 77 10.38 -0.39 9.04
C TYR A 77 10.42 -1.88 9.41
N TRP A 78 9.28 -2.56 9.43
CA TRP A 78 9.23 -4.00 9.63
C TRP A 78 9.94 -4.75 8.51
N LEU A 79 9.73 -4.39 7.24
CA LEU A 79 10.47 -5.01 6.13
C LEU A 79 11.98 -4.85 6.31
N LYS A 80 12.46 -3.65 6.66
CA LYS A 80 13.87 -3.38 6.92
C LYS A 80 14.41 -4.21 8.09
N LEU A 81 13.61 -4.40 9.15
CA LEU A 81 13.96 -5.33 10.23
C LEU A 81 14.09 -6.75 9.68
N GLY A 82 13.17 -7.20 8.83
CA GLY A 82 13.20 -8.51 8.16
C GLY A 82 14.42 -8.75 7.28
N GLU A 83 14.99 -7.71 6.67
CA GLU A 83 16.24 -7.79 5.90
C GLU A 83 17.46 -8.13 6.78
N ALA A 84 17.46 -7.67 8.05
CA ALA A 84 18.52 -7.95 9.02
C ALA A 84 18.22 -9.16 9.91
N TYR A 85 16.95 -9.48 10.11
CA TYR A 85 16.45 -10.51 11.01
C TYR A 85 15.36 -11.34 10.33
N PRO A 86 15.72 -12.47 9.67
CA PRO A 86 14.79 -13.28 8.89
C PRO A 86 13.48 -13.69 9.59
N PRO A 87 13.46 -13.99 10.91
CA PRO A 87 12.20 -14.30 11.60
C PRO A 87 11.17 -13.15 11.54
N ALA A 88 11.60 -11.90 11.48
CA ALA A 88 10.67 -10.78 11.30
C ALA A 88 10.03 -10.76 9.91
N LEU A 89 10.76 -11.16 8.86
CA LEU A 89 10.21 -11.29 7.52
C LEU A 89 9.23 -12.47 7.42
N GLU A 90 9.57 -13.59 8.05
CA GLU A 90 8.67 -14.75 8.15
C GLU A 90 7.35 -14.35 8.83
N LYS A 91 7.42 -13.65 9.96
CA LYS A 91 6.22 -13.22 10.68
C LYS A 91 5.38 -12.19 9.91
N PHE A 92 6.03 -11.28 9.17
CA PHE A 92 5.33 -10.37 8.26
C PHE A 92 4.52 -11.18 7.21
N ARG A 93 5.18 -12.13 6.55
CA ARG A 93 4.56 -12.99 5.54
C ARG A 93 3.39 -13.79 6.11
N GLU A 94 3.56 -14.35 7.30
CA GLU A 94 2.53 -15.08 8.03
C GLU A 94 1.28 -14.21 8.25
N ILE A 95 1.43 -13.00 8.79
CA ILE A 95 0.29 -12.09 9.04
C ILE A 95 -0.41 -11.70 7.74
N ARG A 96 0.33 -11.44 6.66
CA ARG A 96 -0.26 -11.20 5.34
C ARG A 96 -1.07 -12.42 4.88
N ASP A 97 -0.53 -13.62 5.04
CA ASP A 97 -1.18 -14.85 4.59
C ASP A 97 -2.44 -15.17 5.42
N GLU A 98 -2.41 -14.92 6.73
CA GLU A 98 -3.59 -14.96 7.59
C GLU A 98 -4.64 -13.92 7.21
N THR A 99 -4.20 -12.72 6.84
CA THR A 99 -5.11 -11.67 6.34
C THR A 99 -5.77 -12.08 5.03
N GLU A 100 -5.04 -12.73 4.11
CA GLU A 100 -5.66 -13.28 2.90
C GLU A 100 -6.67 -14.38 3.22
N LYS A 101 -6.39 -15.25 4.20
CA LYS A 101 -7.36 -16.27 4.64
C LYS A 101 -8.65 -15.64 5.14
N ARG A 102 -8.58 -14.58 5.95
CA ARG A 102 -9.78 -13.85 6.40
C ARG A 102 -10.55 -13.24 5.23
N ILE A 103 -9.85 -12.63 4.26
CA ILE A 103 -10.46 -12.07 3.04
C ILE A 103 -11.14 -13.15 2.20
N ARG A 104 -10.67 -14.40 2.23
CA ARG A 104 -11.18 -15.52 1.42
C ARG A 104 -12.07 -16.48 2.20
N ASP A 105 -12.42 -16.15 3.43
CA ASP A 105 -13.27 -16.99 4.26
C ASP A 105 -14.66 -17.11 3.62
N GLU A 106 -15.11 -18.33 3.35
CA GLU A 106 -16.40 -18.60 2.72
C GLU A 106 -17.57 -18.36 3.68
N ASP A 107 -17.31 -18.40 4.99
CA ASP A 107 -18.32 -18.15 6.02
C ASP A 107 -18.51 -16.65 6.31
N GLN A 108 -17.65 -15.78 5.76
CA GLN A 108 -17.80 -14.35 5.97
C GLN A 108 -18.97 -13.80 5.16
N VAL A 109 -19.79 -12.96 5.79
CA VAL A 109 -20.90 -12.28 5.11
C VAL A 109 -20.39 -11.13 4.22
N ARG A 110 -19.30 -10.47 4.62
CA ARG A 110 -18.68 -9.34 3.94
C ARG A 110 -17.19 -9.28 4.20
N VAL A 111 -16.42 -8.89 3.19
CA VAL A 111 -15.01 -8.53 3.32
C VAL A 111 -14.87 -7.26 4.17
N GLN A 112 -14.02 -7.32 5.18
CA GLN A 112 -13.64 -6.15 5.95
C GLN A 112 -12.69 -5.27 5.14
N PHE A 113 -13.05 -3.99 5.00
CA PHE A 113 -12.25 -3.05 4.21
C PHE A 113 -10.82 -2.92 4.74
N ASP A 114 -10.64 -2.87 6.07
CA ASP A 114 -9.32 -2.76 6.68
C ASP A 114 -8.45 -4.00 6.45
N ASP A 115 -9.02 -5.22 6.43
CA ASP A 115 -8.26 -6.44 6.08
C ASP A 115 -7.73 -6.36 4.65
N PHE A 116 -8.57 -5.96 3.68
CA PHE A 116 -8.14 -5.84 2.28
C PHE A 116 -7.13 -4.70 2.09
N HIS A 117 -7.29 -3.60 2.82
CA HIS A 117 -6.36 -2.47 2.78
C HIS A 117 -5.00 -2.83 3.38
N ASP A 118 -4.99 -3.54 4.50
CA ASP A 118 -3.77 -4.06 5.10
C ASP A 118 -3.10 -5.06 4.18
N PHE A 119 -3.83 -6.02 3.63
CA PHE A 119 -3.32 -6.99 2.66
C PHE A 119 -2.66 -6.29 1.46
N THR A 120 -3.32 -5.29 0.89
CA THR A 120 -2.77 -4.53 -0.24
C THR A 120 -1.52 -3.72 0.15
N ALA A 121 -1.51 -3.09 1.32
CA ALA A 121 -0.35 -2.36 1.82
C ALA A 121 0.84 -3.30 2.08
N MET A 122 0.59 -4.47 2.66
CA MET A 122 1.59 -5.51 2.91
C MET A 122 2.18 -6.04 1.61
N ASN A 123 1.35 -6.40 0.62
CA ASN A 123 1.80 -6.85 -0.69
C ASN A 123 2.65 -5.79 -1.41
N ARG A 124 2.27 -4.51 -1.32
CA ARG A 124 3.06 -3.40 -1.89
C ARG A 124 4.45 -3.35 -1.27
N VAL A 125 4.55 -3.46 0.05
CA VAL A 125 5.83 -3.42 0.77
C VAL A 125 6.69 -4.64 0.44
N LEU A 126 6.07 -5.83 0.39
CA LEU A 126 6.74 -7.09 0.01
C LEU A 126 7.07 -7.18 -1.49
N ARG A 127 6.64 -6.20 -2.30
CA ARG A 127 6.79 -6.15 -3.76
C ARG A 127 6.12 -7.33 -4.48
N GLU A 128 4.97 -7.75 -3.97
CA GLU A 128 4.15 -8.84 -4.49
C GLU A 128 2.74 -8.34 -4.90
N PRO A 129 2.60 -7.29 -5.74
CA PRO A 129 1.29 -6.73 -6.11
C PRO A 129 0.39 -7.74 -6.84
N GLU A 130 0.94 -8.80 -7.44
CA GLU A 130 0.21 -9.90 -8.07
C GLU A 130 -0.73 -10.61 -7.10
N ARG A 131 -0.44 -10.62 -5.80
CA ARG A 131 -1.34 -11.19 -4.79
C ARG A 131 -2.57 -10.33 -4.56
N THR A 132 -2.42 -9.01 -4.55
CA THR A 132 -3.57 -8.08 -4.53
C THR A 132 -4.46 -8.29 -5.75
N VAL A 133 -3.86 -8.40 -6.95
CA VAL A 133 -4.62 -8.63 -8.18
C VAL A 133 -5.37 -9.96 -8.16
N LYS A 134 -4.73 -11.05 -7.70
CA LYS A 134 -5.39 -12.36 -7.56
C LYS A 134 -6.54 -12.35 -6.55
N ALA A 135 -6.37 -11.66 -5.41
CA ALA A 135 -7.44 -11.53 -4.42
C ALA A 135 -8.61 -10.69 -4.96
N PHE A 136 -8.31 -9.58 -5.66
CA PHE A 136 -9.34 -8.74 -6.25
C PHE A 136 -10.11 -9.44 -7.37
N LYS A 137 -9.42 -10.21 -8.23
CA LYS A 137 -10.06 -11.03 -9.28
C LYS A 137 -11.05 -12.03 -8.69
N TRP A 138 -10.61 -12.78 -7.69
CA TRP A 138 -11.47 -13.71 -6.96
C TRP A 138 -12.69 -12.98 -6.36
N LEU A 139 -12.47 -11.87 -5.65
CA LEU A 139 -13.55 -11.11 -5.05
C LEU A 139 -14.53 -10.56 -6.10
N SER A 140 -14.03 -10.09 -7.23
CA SER A 140 -14.85 -9.61 -8.35
C SER A 140 -15.74 -10.69 -8.97
N GLU A 141 -15.35 -11.95 -8.87
CA GLU A 141 -16.10 -13.11 -9.36
C GLU A 141 -17.11 -13.62 -8.33
N THR A 142 -16.80 -13.53 -7.03
CA THR A 142 -17.63 -14.04 -5.94
C THR A 142 -18.61 -13.01 -5.38
N ASP A 143 -18.18 -11.77 -5.16
CA ASP A 143 -19.00 -10.66 -4.65
C ASP A 143 -18.57 -9.33 -5.28
N SER A 144 -19.28 -8.90 -6.32
CA SER A 144 -19.00 -7.63 -7.01
C SER A 144 -19.26 -6.38 -6.16
N GLU A 145 -20.11 -6.47 -5.13
CA GLU A 145 -20.39 -5.34 -4.24
C GLU A 145 -19.18 -5.09 -3.34
N ASP A 146 -18.61 -6.14 -2.75
CA ASP A 146 -17.39 -6.03 -1.96
C ASP A 146 -16.18 -5.66 -2.82
N ALA A 147 -16.07 -6.19 -4.04
CA ALA A 147 -15.06 -5.77 -5.00
C ALA A 147 -15.13 -4.27 -5.31
N SER A 148 -16.35 -3.71 -5.49
CA SER A 148 -16.53 -2.28 -5.68
C SER A 148 -16.02 -1.46 -4.49
N ARG A 149 -16.32 -1.90 -3.25
CA ARG A 149 -15.88 -1.22 -2.02
C ARG A 149 -14.36 -1.17 -1.86
N VAL A 150 -13.64 -2.21 -2.28
CA VAL A 150 -12.17 -2.28 -2.18
C VAL A 150 -11.44 -1.90 -3.48
N TYR A 151 -12.18 -1.49 -4.53
CA TYR A 151 -11.57 -1.15 -5.82
C TYR A 151 -10.54 -0.03 -5.68
N GLY A 152 -10.87 1.06 -4.98
CA GLY A 152 -10.00 2.24 -4.90
C GLY A 152 -8.62 1.96 -4.29
N ILE A 153 -8.51 1.02 -3.35
CA ILE A 153 -7.23 0.60 -2.76
C ILE A 153 -6.49 -0.43 -3.63
N SER A 154 -7.21 -1.17 -4.47
CA SER A 154 -6.67 -2.21 -5.37
C SER A 154 -6.21 -1.65 -6.71
N GLU A 155 -6.81 -0.54 -7.14
CA GLU A 155 -6.62 0.11 -8.43
C GLU A 155 -5.15 0.30 -8.84
N PRO A 156 -4.23 0.78 -7.97
CA PRO A 156 -2.83 0.90 -8.34
C PRO A 156 -2.18 -0.43 -8.75
N ALA A 157 -2.49 -1.53 -8.04
CA ALA A 157 -1.96 -2.85 -8.35
C ALA A 157 -2.53 -3.39 -9.68
N LEU A 158 -3.83 -3.18 -9.92
CA LEU A 158 -4.51 -3.56 -11.15
C LEU A 158 -3.94 -2.82 -12.36
N ILE A 159 -3.80 -1.50 -12.26
CA ILE A 159 -3.21 -0.64 -13.28
C ILE A 159 -1.78 -1.06 -13.62
N ASN A 160 -0.95 -1.29 -12.59
CA ASN A 160 0.46 -1.66 -12.78
C ASN A 160 0.62 -3.03 -13.46
N GLN A 161 -0.34 -3.93 -13.26
CA GLN A 161 -0.40 -5.22 -13.95
C GLN A 161 -1.24 -5.20 -15.23
N LYS A 162 -1.66 -4.02 -15.67
CA LYS A 162 -2.42 -3.81 -16.92
C LYS A 162 -3.76 -4.55 -16.95
N GLU A 163 -4.39 -4.74 -15.79
CA GLU A 163 -5.70 -5.34 -15.64
C GLU A 163 -6.82 -4.34 -16.00
N TYR A 164 -6.69 -3.68 -17.16
CA TYR A 164 -7.54 -2.56 -17.56
C TYR A 164 -8.99 -2.96 -17.79
N ALA A 165 -9.23 -4.19 -18.26
CA ALA A 165 -10.59 -4.72 -18.39
C ALA A 165 -11.29 -4.77 -17.02
N LEU A 166 -10.55 -5.20 -16.00
CA LEU A 166 -11.05 -5.30 -14.64
C LEU A 166 -11.24 -3.91 -14.01
N CYS A 167 -10.31 -2.98 -14.24
CA CYS A 167 -10.50 -1.58 -13.85
C CYS A 167 -11.76 -1.00 -14.50
N GLY A 168 -11.99 -1.25 -15.79
CA GLY A 168 -13.15 -0.75 -16.53
C GLY A 168 -14.50 -1.15 -15.92
N LYS A 169 -14.58 -2.32 -15.26
CA LYS A 169 -15.78 -2.80 -14.56
C LYS A 169 -16.12 -1.97 -13.31
N TYR A 170 -15.11 -1.44 -12.61
CA TYR A 170 -15.29 -0.80 -11.30
C TYR A 170 -14.97 0.70 -11.26
N ILE A 171 -14.33 1.25 -12.31
CA ILE A 171 -14.10 2.69 -12.40
C ILE A 171 -15.43 3.44 -12.46
N GLU A 172 -15.54 4.42 -11.57
CA GLU A 172 -16.57 5.46 -11.62
C GLU A 172 -15.91 6.76 -12.12
N PRO A 173 -16.09 7.13 -13.40
CA PRO A 173 -15.31 8.19 -14.04
C PRO A 173 -15.43 9.53 -13.34
N GLU A 174 -16.64 9.90 -12.89
CA GLU A 174 -16.87 11.17 -12.21
C GLU A 174 -16.09 11.24 -10.89
N LYS A 175 -16.22 10.21 -10.04
CA LYS A 175 -15.43 10.12 -8.78
C LYS A 175 -13.92 10.13 -9.05
N GLN A 176 -13.48 9.56 -10.17
CA GLN A 176 -12.07 9.53 -10.53
C GLN A 176 -11.57 10.90 -11.00
N VAL A 177 -12.37 11.64 -11.76
CA VAL A 177 -12.08 13.03 -12.14
C VAL A 177 -11.98 13.90 -10.89
N ASP A 178 -12.97 13.83 -10.00
CA ASP A 178 -12.98 14.60 -8.74
C ASP A 178 -11.73 14.30 -7.91
N ARG A 179 -11.34 13.02 -7.80
CA ARG A 179 -10.13 12.60 -7.08
C ARG A 179 -8.84 13.17 -7.71
N ILE A 180 -8.75 13.21 -9.04
CA ILE A 180 -7.59 13.75 -9.76
C ILE A 180 -7.48 15.26 -9.54
N GLU A 181 -8.60 15.98 -9.62
CA GLU A 181 -8.68 17.41 -9.31
C GLU A 181 -8.22 17.70 -7.88
N ASP A 182 -8.80 17.00 -6.91
CA ASP A 182 -8.45 17.07 -5.49
C ASP A 182 -6.95 16.85 -5.23
N HIS A 183 -6.36 15.84 -5.88
CA HIS A 183 -4.93 15.55 -5.77
C HIS A 183 -4.08 16.65 -6.38
N TYR A 184 -4.50 17.21 -7.51
CA TYR A 184 -3.80 18.29 -8.17
C TYR A 184 -3.82 19.57 -7.31
N GLU A 185 -4.98 19.98 -6.80
CA GLU A 185 -5.11 21.16 -5.95
C GLU A 185 -4.30 21.06 -4.66
N ARG A 186 -4.41 19.92 -3.95
CA ARG A 186 -3.62 19.68 -2.73
C ARG A 186 -2.12 19.62 -3.03
N GLY A 187 -1.77 19.08 -4.19
CA GLY A 187 -0.40 19.04 -4.70
C GLY A 187 0.17 20.43 -4.94
N LEU A 188 -0.59 21.32 -5.57
CA LEU A 188 -0.19 22.73 -5.80
C LEU A 188 0.05 23.45 -4.46
N LYS A 189 -0.88 23.35 -3.51
CA LYS A 189 -0.73 23.91 -2.16
C LYS A 189 0.51 23.37 -1.45
N SER A 190 0.79 22.08 -1.62
CA SER A 190 1.99 21.46 -1.05
C SER A 190 3.27 21.93 -1.75
N ALA A 191 3.22 22.20 -3.06
CA ALA A 191 4.37 22.69 -3.83
C ALA A 191 4.83 24.09 -3.38
N GLU A 192 3.94 24.93 -2.86
CA GLU A 192 4.33 26.22 -2.25
C GLU A 192 5.33 26.02 -1.10
N LYS A 193 5.16 24.94 -0.33
CA LYS A 193 6.03 24.58 0.79
C LYS A 193 7.26 23.78 0.37
N PHE A 194 7.08 22.83 -0.55
CA PHE A 194 8.13 21.85 -0.90
C PHE A 194 8.93 22.22 -2.17
N GLY A 195 8.55 23.30 -2.85
CA GLY A 195 9.27 23.88 -3.97
C GLY A 195 9.11 23.12 -5.29
N LYS A 196 9.93 23.53 -6.28
CA LYS A 196 9.82 23.14 -7.68
C LYS A 196 9.80 21.63 -7.92
N ARG A 197 10.62 20.85 -7.21
CA ARG A 197 10.65 19.38 -7.38
C ARG A 197 9.30 18.74 -7.07
N HIS A 198 8.58 19.26 -6.08
CA HIS A 198 7.24 18.79 -5.76
C HIS A 198 6.23 19.22 -6.82
N LEU A 199 6.35 20.45 -7.33
CA LEU A 199 5.53 20.93 -8.45
C LEU A 199 5.71 20.02 -9.68
N ASP A 200 6.94 19.72 -10.09
CA ASP A 200 7.25 18.85 -11.23
C ASP A 200 6.60 17.45 -11.07
N TYR A 201 6.56 16.93 -9.84
CA TYR A 201 5.88 15.67 -9.53
C TYR A 201 4.36 15.79 -9.69
N VAL A 202 3.76 16.84 -9.13
CA VAL A 202 2.30 17.11 -9.21
C VAL A 202 1.86 17.27 -10.66
N GLU A 203 2.59 18.05 -11.45
CA GLU A 203 2.33 18.27 -12.87
C GLU A 203 2.43 16.98 -13.70
N LYS A 204 3.45 16.15 -13.43
CA LYS A 204 3.57 14.85 -14.09
C LYS A 204 2.43 13.91 -13.69
N LYS A 205 1.99 13.97 -12.43
CA LYS A 205 0.93 13.12 -11.87
C LYS A 205 -0.41 13.39 -12.54
N ILE A 206 -0.85 14.66 -12.59
CA ILE A 206 -2.13 15.01 -13.22
C ILE A 206 -2.16 14.57 -14.69
N VAL A 207 -1.06 14.73 -15.44
CA VAL A 207 -0.98 14.28 -16.83
C VAL A 207 -1.14 12.77 -16.95
N ASN A 208 -0.43 11.99 -16.12
CA ASN A 208 -0.49 10.54 -16.19
C ASN A 208 -1.85 9.99 -15.76
N GLU A 209 -2.37 10.41 -14.60
CA GLU A 209 -3.65 9.93 -14.07
C GLU A 209 -4.80 10.28 -15.02
N SER A 210 -4.80 11.49 -15.59
CA SER A 210 -5.83 11.91 -16.56
C SER A 210 -5.81 11.06 -17.82
N ALA A 211 -4.64 10.89 -18.43
CA ALA A 211 -4.51 10.10 -19.65
C ALA A 211 -4.81 8.61 -19.40
N LEU A 212 -4.45 8.08 -18.23
CA LEU A 212 -4.71 6.69 -17.88
C LEU A 212 -6.19 6.43 -17.67
N LEU A 213 -6.92 7.30 -16.96
CA LEU A 213 -8.38 7.19 -16.79
C LEU A 213 -9.06 7.12 -18.15
N VAL A 214 -8.77 8.08 -19.03
CA VAL A 214 -9.35 8.15 -20.38
C VAL A 214 -9.00 6.90 -21.19
N ALA A 215 -7.75 6.45 -21.15
CA ALA A 215 -7.32 5.28 -21.90
C ALA A 215 -8.03 3.99 -21.41
N ILE A 216 -8.21 3.82 -20.11
CA ILE A 216 -8.94 2.67 -19.56
C ILE A 216 -10.40 2.71 -20.01
N LEU A 217 -11.04 3.87 -20.02
CA LEU A 217 -12.43 3.99 -20.49
C LEU A 217 -12.55 3.61 -21.97
N VAL A 218 -11.67 4.13 -22.83
CA VAL A 218 -11.64 3.79 -24.26
C VAL A 218 -11.42 2.30 -24.49
N GLN A 219 -10.45 1.68 -23.80
CA GLN A 219 -10.16 0.25 -23.93
C GLN A 219 -11.32 -0.65 -23.48
N ASN A 220 -12.25 -0.11 -22.68
CA ASN A 220 -13.45 -0.80 -22.22
C ASN A 220 -14.72 -0.39 -22.98
N ASN A 221 -14.57 0.26 -24.14
CA ASN A 221 -15.68 0.74 -24.97
C ASN A 221 -16.61 1.75 -24.25
N ARG A 222 -16.11 2.44 -23.22
CA ARG A 222 -16.81 3.49 -22.47
C ARG A 222 -16.50 4.86 -23.07
N THR A 223 -16.70 4.99 -24.39
CA THR A 223 -16.20 6.13 -25.19
C THR A 223 -16.87 7.47 -24.82
N GLU A 224 -18.18 7.48 -24.56
CA GLU A 224 -18.89 8.70 -24.15
C GLU A 224 -18.35 9.22 -22.82
N GLU A 225 -18.23 8.34 -21.81
CA GLU A 225 -17.66 8.66 -20.52
C GLU A 225 -16.18 9.09 -20.62
N ALA A 226 -15.42 8.51 -21.56
CA ALA A 226 -14.05 8.92 -21.83
C ALA A 226 -13.95 10.35 -22.37
N VAL A 227 -14.87 10.74 -23.26
CA VAL A 227 -14.94 12.10 -23.84
C VAL A 227 -15.35 13.12 -22.77
N ASP A 228 -16.32 12.78 -21.93
CA ASP A 228 -16.76 13.64 -20.83
C ASP A 228 -15.65 13.84 -19.80
N ALA A 229 -15.00 12.76 -19.36
CA ALA A 229 -13.86 12.82 -18.46
C ALA A 229 -12.71 13.63 -19.08
N ALA A 230 -12.37 13.39 -20.36
CA ALA A 230 -11.34 14.14 -21.07
C ALA A 230 -11.62 15.65 -21.09
N THR A 231 -12.88 16.04 -21.28
CA THR A 231 -13.30 17.45 -21.30
C THR A 231 -13.10 18.10 -19.94
N LYS A 232 -13.60 17.46 -18.86
CA LYS A 232 -13.45 17.94 -17.48
C LYS A 232 -11.96 18.03 -17.10
N LEU A 233 -11.17 16.98 -17.35
CA LEU A 233 -9.75 16.93 -17.00
C LEU A 233 -8.91 17.98 -17.73
N LYS A 234 -9.18 18.23 -19.02
CA LYS A 234 -8.49 19.30 -19.76
C LYS A 234 -8.76 20.67 -19.15
N SER A 235 -9.96 20.92 -18.62
CA SER A 235 -10.30 22.21 -18.00
C SER A 235 -9.62 22.48 -16.65
N LEU A 236 -9.07 21.46 -15.99
CA LEU A 236 -8.38 21.63 -14.70
C LEU A 236 -7.13 22.52 -14.77
N VAL A 237 -6.52 22.64 -15.96
CA VAL A 237 -5.34 23.48 -16.18
C VAL A 237 -5.68 24.52 -17.23
N SER A 238 -5.71 25.80 -16.88
CA SER A 238 -6.22 26.84 -17.78
C SER A 238 -5.35 27.01 -19.04
N GLU A 239 -4.06 27.29 -18.89
CA GLU A 239 -3.16 27.63 -20.01
C GLU A 239 -1.70 27.19 -19.74
N GLY A 240 -0.81 27.39 -20.72
CA GLY A 240 0.63 27.14 -20.60
C GLY A 240 1.08 25.74 -21.03
N GLU A 241 2.37 25.44 -20.79
CA GLU A 241 3.01 24.19 -21.24
C GLU A 241 2.38 22.94 -20.60
N LEU A 242 1.96 23.02 -19.34
CA LEU A 242 1.24 21.93 -18.67
C LEU A 242 -0.07 21.61 -19.38
N ARG A 243 -0.88 22.63 -19.74
CA ARG A 243 -2.14 22.44 -20.48
C ARG A 243 -1.90 21.79 -21.84
N LYS A 244 -0.86 22.23 -22.58
CA LYS A 244 -0.49 21.61 -23.87
C LYS A 244 -0.13 20.13 -23.69
N LYS A 245 0.68 19.81 -22.69
CA LYS A 245 1.10 18.44 -22.39
C LYS A 245 -0.07 17.55 -21.95
N LEU A 246 -0.91 18.04 -21.04
CA LEU A 246 -2.12 17.36 -20.59
C LEU A 246 -3.06 17.06 -21.75
N THR A 247 -3.36 18.07 -22.57
CA THR A 247 -4.24 17.92 -23.73
C THR A 247 -3.69 16.88 -24.70
N LYS A 248 -2.39 16.97 -25.03
CA LYS A 248 -1.73 16.01 -25.93
C LYS A 248 -1.83 14.57 -25.43
N GLU A 249 -1.56 14.31 -24.16
CA GLU A 249 -1.60 12.95 -23.62
C GLU A 249 -3.04 12.41 -23.49
N ILE A 250 -4.01 13.27 -23.15
CA ILE A 250 -5.43 12.89 -23.18
C ILE A 250 -5.90 12.57 -24.61
N ASP A 251 -5.48 13.33 -25.63
CA ASP A 251 -5.85 13.05 -27.03
C ASP A 251 -5.25 11.73 -27.53
N ARG A 252 -4.03 11.39 -27.07
CA ARG A 252 -3.44 10.08 -27.32
C ARG A 252 -4.24 8.96 -26.62
N ALA A 253 -4.70 9.21 -25.40
CA ALA A 253 -5.56 8.26 -24.68
C ALA A 253 -6.91 8.05 -25.37
N LEU A 254 -7.54 9.12 -25.89
CA LEU A 254 -8.77 9.05 -26.67
C LEU A 254 -8.60 8.22 -27.96
N SER A 255 -7.42 8.22 -28.57
CA SER A 255 -7.08 7.36 -29.70
C SER A 255 -6.65 5.93 -29.30
N GLY A 256 -6.81 5.55 -28.03
CA GLY A 256 -6.55 4.21 -27.52
C GLY A 256 -5.12 3.97 -27.01
N THR A 257 -4.26 5.00 -27.00
CA THR A 257 -2.89 4.87 -26.46
C THR A 257 -2.92 4.87 -24.93
N VAL A 258 -2.52 3.77 -24.32
CA VAL A 258 -2.38 3.71 -22.85
C VAL A 258 -0.99 4.23 -22.44
N PRO A 259 -0.89 5.29 -21.60
CA PRO A 259 0.39 5.74 -21.09
C PRO A 259 1.00 4.69 -20.15
N LYS A 260 2.33 4.67 -20.02
CA LYS A 260 2.97 3.85 -18.99
C LYS A 260 2.47 4.31 -17.61
N PRO A 261 2.00 3.40 -16.74
CA PRO A 261 1.64 3.76 -15.37
C PRO A 261 2.80 4.44 -14.65
N TRP A 262 2.47 5.51 -13.93
CA TRP A 262 3.40 6.31 -13.13
C TRP A 262 2.59 7.01 -12.03
N PRO A 263 3.15 7.28 -10.83
CA PRO A 263 4.51 7.03 -10.36
C PRO A 263 4.86 5.57 -10.09
#